data_AF-A0A3M1GDP8-F1
#
_entry.id   AF-A0A3M1GDP8-F1
#
_cell.length_a   1.000
_cell.length_b   1.000
_cell.length_c   1.000
_cell.angle_alpha   90.00
_cell.angle_beta   90.00
_cell.angle_gamma   90.00
#
_symmetry.space_group_name_H-M   'P 1'
#
loop_
_entity.id
_entity.type
_entity.pdbx_description
1 polymer ?
#
loop_
_entity_poly.entity_id
_entity_poly.type
_entity_poly.pdbx_seq_one_letter_code
_entity_poly.pdbx_strand_id
1 'polypeptide(L)'
;TPGGTIQFDGIQVQIDNDAGGPKAGDYFFVSPLERAIKDMSLSVSRPEEIAAAVDPAALPGDNRLALQMVSLYQGDIPALGATFNDYYRGIVTTSGSMSALAKDSYTFEQNIMDALRQRRESVSGVNLDEEAADLIRFQKAYEASAKLIKVGEELFEELMKL
;
A
#
# COMPACT_ATOMS: atom_id res chain seq x y z
N THR A 1 32.32 2.91 25.63
CA THR A 1 33.51 3.78 25.74
C THR A 1 33.83 4.34 24.37
N PRO A 2 34.35 5.57 24.26
CA PRO A 2 34.77 6.13 22.97
C PRO A 2 35.77 5.18 22.31
N GLY A 3 35.49 4.75 21.08
CA GLY A 3 36.40 3.93 20.26
C GLY A 3 36.29 2.41 20.41
N GLY A 4 35.25 1.91 21.09
CA GLY A 4 34.96 0.48 21.12
C GLY A 4 34.19 0.01 19.88
N THR A 5 34.55 -1.15 19.33
CA THR A 5 33.76 -1.84 18.32
C THR A 5 32.43 -2.27 18.93
N ILE A 6 31.33 -1.83 18.32
CA ILE A 6 29.98 -2.26 18.67
C ILE A 6 29.69 -3.52 17.84
N GLN A 7 29.34 -4.61 18.50
CA GLN A 7 29.03 -5.87 17.83
C GLN A 7 27.57 -6.26 18.07
N PHE A 8 26.86 -6.55 16.99
CA PHE A 8 25.48 -7.04 17.02
C PHE A 8 25.20 -7.81 15.74
N ASP A 9 24.39 -8.87 15.80
CA ASP A 9 23.90 -9.62 14.64
C ASP A 9 24.98 -10.02 13.61
N GLY A 10 26.17 -10.38 14.10
CA GLY A 10 27.32 -10.75 13.26
C GLY A 10 28.04 -9.58 12.58
N ILE A 11 27.63 -8.34 12.87
CA ILE A 11 28.18 -7.10 12.33
C ILE A 11 29.06 -6.45 13.39
N GLN A 12 30.17 -5.87 12.92
CA GLN A 12 31.06 -5.04 13.73
C GLN A 12 30.99 -3.61 13.21
N VAL A 13 30.52 -2.70 14.05
CA VAL A 13 30.46 -1.27 13.76
C VAL A 13 31.55 -0.59 14.58
N GLN A 14 32.52 -0.04 13.88
CA GLN A 14 33.54 0.81 14.49
C GLN A 14 33.25 2.25 14.11
N ILE A 15 33.03 3.09 15.12
CA ILE A 15 32.90 4.53 14.93
C ILE A 15 34.28 5.12 15.18
N ASP A 16 34.87 5.67 14.13
CA ASP A 16 36.12 6.39 14.21
C ASP A 16 35.94 7.68 15.03
N ASN A 17 36.93 8.01 15.84
CA ASN A 17 36.90 9.18 16.71
C ASN A 17 37.84 10.30 16.23
N ASP A 18 38.38 10.19 15.03
CA ASP A 18 39.16 11.26 14.44
C ASP A 18 38.31 12.56 14.42
N ALA A 19 38.84 13.60 15.08
CA ALA A 19 38.22 14.91 15.32
C ALA A 19 37.09 15.01 16.37
N GLY A 20 37.16 14.24 17.46
CA GLY A 20 36.42 14.55 18.71
C GLY A 20 35.26 13.62 19.05
N GLY A 21 35.03 12.60 18.23
CA GLY A 21 34.13 11.47 18.50
C GLY A 21 32.64 11.82 18.65
N PRO A 22 31.78 10.81 18.82
CA PRO A 22 30.34 10.99 19.06
C PRO A 22 30.08 11.75 20.36
N LYS A 23 29.16 12.71 20.33
CA LYS A 23 28.71 13.49 21.48
C LYS A 23 27.41 12.92 22.05
N ALA A 24 27.12 13.29 23.30
CA ALA A 24 25.85 12.92 23.93
C ALA A 24 24.67 13.51 23.12
N GLY A 25 23.76 12.64 22.67
CA GLY A 25 22.62 12.99 21.83
C GLY A 25 22.79 12.63 20.35
N ASP A 26 23.96 12.12 19.94
CA ASP A 26 24.15 11.61 18.57
C ASP A 26 23.45 10.26 18.38
N TYR A 27 22.80 10.10 17.23
CA TYR A 27 22.17 8.86 16.79
C TYR A 27 22.71 8.44 15.43
N PHE A 28 22.96 7.14 15.28
CA PHE A 28 23.43 6.56 14.02
C PHE A 28 22.45 5.49 13.57
N PHE A 29 22.16 5.49 12.26
CA PHE A 29 21.36 4.45 11.62
C PHE A 29 22.27 3.55 10.80
N VAL A 30 22.13 2.24 10.98
CA VAL A 30 22.98 1.24 10.31
C VAL A 30 22.07 0.28 9.55
N SER A 31 22.16 0.32 8.21
CA SER A 31 21.40 -0.54 7.29
C SER A 31 22.35 -1.39 6.44
N PRO A 32 22.87 -2.49 6.99
CA PRO A 32 23.92 -3.30 6.35
C PRO A 32 23.42 -4.00 5.07
N LEU A 33 22.12 -4.29 4.98
CA LEU A 33 21.54 -5.07 3.88
C LEU A 33 20.90 -4.23 2.76
N GLU A 34 20.80 -2.91 2.92
CA GLU A 34 20.09 -2.04 1.96
C GLU A 34 20.68 -2.11 0.55
N ARG A 35 22.00 -2.28 0.45
CA ARG A 35 22.71 -2.41 -0.83
C ARG A 35 23.19 -3.82 -1.14
N ALA A 36 22.90 -4.80 -0.28
CA ALA A 36 23.48 -6.14 -0.39
C ALA A 36 23.20 -6.79 -1.75
N ILE A 37 21.96 -6.71 -2.25
CA ILE A 37 21.60 -7.26 -3.56
C ILE A 37 22.16 -6.41 -4.71
N LYS A 38 22.23 -5.08 -4.52
CA LYS A 38 22.74 -4.16 -5.55
C LYS A 38 24.22 -4.41 -5.85
N ASP A 39 25.00 -4.69 -4.81
CA ASP A 39 26.44 -4.89 -4.92
C ASP A 39 26.80 -6.39 -5.08
N MET A 40 25.80 -7.29 -5.11
CA MET A 40 25.99 -8.73 -5.34
C MET A 40 26.41 -9.00 -6.79
N SER A 41 27.48 -9.77 -6.97
CA SER A 41 27.99 -10.15 -8.30
C SER A 41 28.60 -11.55 -8.27
N LEU A 42 28.66 -12.20 -9.44
CA LEU A 42 29.31 -13.50 -9.58
C LEU A 42 30.81 -13.30 -9.75
N SER A 43 31.61 -13.74 -8.78
CA SER A 43 33.07 -13.66 -8.86
C SER A 43 33.70 -14.79 -9.68
N VAL A 44 33.01 -15.93 -9.80
CA VAL A 44 33.47 -17.09 -10.59
C VAL A 44 33.15 -16.85 -12.06
N SER A 45 34.18 -16.66 -12.87
CA SER A 45 34.02 -16.31 -14.29
C SER A 45 34.20 -17.49 -15.22
N ARG A 46 34.94 -18.53 -14.77
CA ARG A 46 35.27 -19.72 -15.54
C ARG A 46 34.85 -21.00 -14.79
N PRO A 47 34.34 -22.03 -15.48
CA PRO A 47 33.95 -23.29 -14.83
C PRO A 47 35.07 -23.96 -14.01
N GLU A 48 36.32 -23.84 -14.44
CA GLU A 48 37.51 -24.37 -13.77
C GLU A 48 37.87 -23.65 -12.46
N GLU A 49 37.27 -22.49 -12.18
CA GLU A 49 37.40 -21.79 -10.90
C GLU A 49 36.44 -22.35 -9.82
N ILE A 50 35.52 -23.25 -10.21
CA ILE A 50 34.59 -23.88 -9.28
C ILE A 50 35.34 -24.93 -8.46
N ALA A 51 35.48 -24.68 -7.16
CA ALA A 51 36.02 -25.63 -6.20
C ALA A 51 35.01 -26.76 -5.94
N ALA A 52 35.07 -27.83 -6.74
CA ALA A 52 34.22 -29.01 -6.58
C ALA A 52 34.81 -30.08 -5.63
N ALA A 53 36.13 -30.13 -5.50
CA ALA A 53 36.87 -31.08 -4.67
C ALA A 53 37.19 -30.51 -3.29
N VAL A 54 37.21 -31.35 -2.26
CA VAL A 54 37.69 -30.98 -0.92
C VAL A 54 39.19 -31.23 -0.82
N ASP A 55 39.68 -32.31 -1.44
CA ASP A 55 41.09 -32.69 -1.42
C ASP A 55 41.70 -32.60 -2.82
N PRO A 56 42.65 -31.68 -3.06
CA PRO A 56 43.36 -31.58 -4.33
C PRO A 56 44.09 -32.88 -4.74
N ALA A 57 44.50 -33.72 -3.77
CA ALA A 57 45.18 -34.99 -4.04
C ALA A 57 44.23 -36.10 -4.52
N ALA A 58 42.92 -35.92 -4.36
CA ALA A 58 41.88 -36.83 -4.83
C ALA A 58 41.36 -36.48 -6.24
N LEU A 59 42.04 -35.55 -6.94
CA LEU A 59 41.75 -35.23 -8.34
C LEU A 59 42.45 -36.21 -9.29
N PRO A 60 41.78 -36.65 -10.37
CA PRO A 60 40.41 -36.33 -10.77
C PRO A 60 39.35 -37.20 -10.06
N GLY A 61 38.18 -36.62 -9.74
CA GLY A 61 36.99 -37.38 -9.31
C GLY A 61 36.34 -36.96 -7.99
N ASP A 62 37.02 -36.17 -7.16
CA ASP A 62 36.41 -35.64 -5.92
C ASP A 62 35.39 -34.53 -6.22
N ASN A 63 34.14 -34.76 -5.83
CA ASN A 63 33.01 -33.83 -5.94
C ASN A 63 32.36 -33.50 -4.58
N ARG A 64 33.02 -33.85 -3.47
CA ARG A 64 32.43 -33.72 -2.13
C ARG A 64 32.09 -32.27 -1.76
N LEU A 65 32.88 -31.29 -2.20
CA LEU A 65 32.61 -29.87 -1.91
C LEU A 65 31.38 -29.40 -2.70
N ALA A 66 31.22 -29.86 -3.94
CA ALA A 66 30.00 -29.60 -4.72
C ALA A 66 28.75 -30.21 -4.04
N LEU A 67 28.84 -31.42 -3.49
CA LEU A 67 27.75 -32.03 -2.72
C LEU A 67 27.44 -31.22 -1.43
N GLN A 68 28.46 -30.70 -0.76
CA GLN A 68 28.27 -29.80 0.39
C GLN A 68 27.58 -28.50 -0.02
N MET A 69 27.94 -27.89 -1.15
CA MET A 69 27.24 -26.70 -1.67
C MET A 69 25.76 -26.98 -1.94
N VAL A 70 25.43 -28.14 -2.53
CA VAL A 70 24.03 -28.57 -2.72
C VAL A 70 23.32 -28.73 -1.38
N SER A 71 24.00 -29.24 -0.35
CA SER A 71 23.41 -29.39 0.98
C SER A 71 23.10 -28.05 1.66
N LEU A 72 23.84 -26.97 1.37
CA LEU A 72 23.55 -25.63 1.89
C LEU A 72 22.21 -25.09 1.37
N TYR A 73 21.78 -25.49 0.18
CA TYR A 73 20.48 -25.13 -0.36
C TYR A 73 19.32 -25.86 0.36
N GLN A 74 19.58 -27.07 0.85
CA GLN A 74 18.57 -27.92 1.50
C GLN A 74 18.52 -27.73 3.02
N GLY A 75 19.63 -27.29 3.63
CA GLY A 75 19.74 -27.11 5.07
C GLY A 75 19.12 -25.81 5.57
N ASP A 76 18.74 -25.82 6.84
CA ASP A 76 18.35 -24.59 7.54
C ASP A 76 19.55 -23.68 7.70
N ILE A 77 19.33 -22.39 7.43
CA ILE A 77 20.35 -21.36 7.67
C ILE A 77 20.07 -20.79 9.04
N PRO A 78 20.97 -20.92 10.03
CA PRO A 78 20.74 -20.45 11.38
C PRO A 78 20.34 -18.97 11.46
N ALA A 79 20.90 -18.13 10.58
CA ALA A 79 20.58 -16.71 10.51
C ALA A 79 19.17 -16.42 9.97
N LEU A 80 18.60 -17.30 9.16
CA LEU A 80 17.23 -17.19 8.65
C LEU A 80 16.22 -17.98 9.48
N GLY A 81 16.68 -18.94 10.30
CA GLY A 81 15.83 -19.89 11.03
C GLY A 81 15.03 -20.83 10.12
N ALA A 82 15.39 -20.91 8.83
CA ALA A 82 14.70 -21.68 7.80
C ALA A 82 15.64 -21.93 6.61
N THR A 83 15.22 -22.79 5.68
CA THR A 83 15.85 -22.91 4.36
C THR A 83 15.68 -21.62 3.55
N PHE A 84 16.56 -21.37 2.56
CA PHE A 84 16.41 -20.23 1.63
C PHE A 84 15.03 -20.20 0.96
N ASN A 85 14.53 -21.38 0.56
CA ASN A 85 13.25 -21.50 -0.15
C ASN A 85 12.08 -21.13 0.77
N ASP A 86 12.05 -21.67 2.00
CA ASP A 86 10.97 -21.38 2.93
C ASP A 86 10.97 -19.93 3.39
N TYR A 87 12.15 -19.34 3.61
CA TYR A 87 12.27 -17.91 3.92
C TYR A 87 11.74 -17.04 2.78
N TYR A 88 12.15 -17.32 1.53
CA TYR A 88 11.66 -16.61 0.35
C TYR A 88 10.14 -16.78 0.17
N ARG A 89 9.61 -18.00 0.34
CA ARG A 89 8.16 -18.26 0.33
C ARG A 89 7.45 -17.44 1.39
N GLY A 90 8.00 -17.34 2.61
CA GLY A 90 7.46 -16.50 3.67
C GLY A 90 7.31 -15.03 3.27
N ILE A 91 8.32 -14.45 2.61
CA ILE A 91 8.26 -13.08 2.09
C ILE A 91 7.14 -12.93 1.05
N VAL A 92 7.10 -13.82 0.06
CA VAL A 92 6.10 -13.77 -1.02
C VAL A 92 4.69 -13.96 -0.48
N THR A 93 4.49 -14.92 0.42
CA THR A 93 3.21 -15.18 1.08
C THR A 93 2.76 -13.96 1.90
N THR A 94 3.64 -13.39 2.71
CA THR A 94 3.29 -12.21 3.52
C THR A 94 2.89 -11.02 2.65
N SER A 95 3.65 -10.73 1.59
CA SER A 95 3.32 -9.66 0.63
C SER A 95 1.98 -9.92 -0.08
N GLY A 96 1.73 -11.16 -0.49
CA GLY A 96 0.47 -11.57 -1.10
C GLY A 96 -0.72 -11.43 -0.16
N SER A 97 -0.58 -11.88 1.09
CA SER A 97 -1.61 -11.74 2.12
C SER A 97 -1.91 -10.28 2.46
N MET A 98 -0.88 -9.44 2.60
CA MET A 98 -1.06 -7.99 2.81
C MET A 98 -1.78 -7.32 1.64
N SER A 99 -1.42 -7.69 0.41
CA SER A 99 -2.06 -7.14 -0.80
C SER A 99 -3.53 -7.55 -0.90
N ALA A 100 -3.84 -8.82 -0.60
CA ALA A 100 -5.22 -9.31 -0.56
C ALA A 100 -6.05 -8.57 0.50
N LEU A 101 -5.52 -8.44 1.72
CA LEU A 101 -6.18 -7.71 2.80
C LEU A 101 -6.44 -6.24 2.45
N ALA A 102 -5.46 -5.57 1.82
CA ALA A 102 -5.61 -4.20 1.37
C ALA A 102 -6.71 -4.07 0.30
N LYS A 103 -6.80 -5.04 -0.63
CA LYS A 103 -7.82 -5.06 -1.68
C LYS A 103 -9.23 -5.29 -1.11
N ASP A 104 -9.36 -6.19 -0.14
CA ASP A 104 -10.63 -6.45 0.53
C ASP A 104 -11.08 -5.23 1.34
N SER A 105 -10.16 -4.61 2.08
CA SER A 105 -10.43 -3.38 2.86
C SER A 105 -10.87 -2.23 1.95
N TYR A 106 -10.18 -2.03 0.83
CA TYR A 106 -10.56 -1.03 -0.17
C TYR A 106 -11.97 -1.28 -0.71
N THR A 107 -12.30 -2.53 -1.04
CA THR A 107 -13.63 -2.90 -1.57
C THR A 107 -14.72 -2.68 -0.53
N PHE A 108 -14.45 -3.02 0.74
CA PHE A 108 -15.36 -2.77 1.84
C PHE A 108 -15.62 -1.28 2.05
N GLU A 109 -14.57 -0.45 2.06
CA GLU A 109 -14.72 1.01 2.18
C GLU A 109 -15.47 1.62 1.00
N GLN A 110 -15.24 1.13 -0.23
CA GLN A 110 -16.03 1.56 -1.40
C GLN A 110 -17.51 1.25 -1.24
N ASN A 111 -17.85 0.03 -0.80
CA ASN A 111 -19.23 -0.37 -0.57
C ASN A 111 -19.91 0.50 0.51
N ILE A 112 -19.20 0.83 1.59
CA ILE A 112 -19.70 1.76 2.61
C ILE A 112 -19.92 3.14 2.01
N MET A 113 -18.96 3.63 1.23
CA MET A 113 -19.07 4.95 0.60
C MET A 113 -20.29 5.02 -0.33
N ASP A 114 -20.52 3.97 -1.13
CA ASP A 114 -21.65 3.88 -2.05
C ASP A 114 -22.98 3.82 -1.29
N ALA A 115 -23.06 3.01 -0.24
CA ALA A 115 -24.25 2.95 0.62
C ALA A 115 -24.56 4.29 1.31
N LEU A 116 -23.53 5.01 1.76
CA LEU A 116 -23.68 6.35 2.34
C LEU A 116 -24.11 7.38 1.30
N ARG A 117 -23.59 7.31 0.06
CA ARG A 117 -24.03 8.18 -1.04
C ARG A 117 -25.49 7.94 -1.38
N GLN A 118 -25.91 6.68 -1.52
CA GLN A 118 -27.31 6.32 -1.78
C GLN A 118 -28.24 6.81 -0.67
N ARG A 119 -27.86 6.65 0.61
CA ARG A 119 -28.64 7.19 1.73
C ARG A 119 -28.72 8.71 1.72
N ARG A 120 -27.64 9.40 1.37
CA ARG A 120 -27.64 10.86 1.24
C ARG A 120 -28.56 11.28 0.09
N GLU A 121 -28.50 10.61 -1.05
CA GLU A 121 -29.38 10.86 -2.19
C GLU A 121 -30.84 10.49 -1.91
N SER A 122 -31.15 9.52 -1.05
CA SER A 122 -32.55 9.24 -0.71
C SER A 122 -33.16 10.28 0.23
N VAL A 123 -32.35 10.99 1.02
CA VAL A 123 -32.81 12.04 1.96
C VAL A 123 -32.75 13.43 1.34
N SER A 124 -31.71 13.72 0.57
CA SER A 124 -31.47 15.04 -0.07
C SER A 124 -31.71 15.02 -1.58
N GLY A 125 -32.10 13.89 -2.14
CA GLY A 125 -32.47 13.78 -3.54
C GLY A 125 -33.83 14.41 -3.76
N VAL A 126 -33.86 15.28 -4.75
CA VAL A 126 -35.07 15.92 -5.25
C VAL A 126 -35.68 15.00 -6.30
N ASN A 127 -36.97 14.70 -6.18
CA ASN A 127 -37.69 14.04 -7.25
C ASN A 127 -38.11 15.09 -8.29
N LEU A 128 -37.38 15.14 -9.42
CA LEU A 128 -37.62 16.12 -10.48
C LEU A 128 -39.05 16.04 -11.05
N ASP A 129 -39.68 14.86 -11.03
CA ASP A 129 -41.06 14.70 -11.50
C ASP A 129 -42.07 15.30 -10.52
N GLU A 130 -41.79 15.22 -9.21
CA GLU A 130 -42.61 15.84 -8.16
C GLU A 130 -42.44 17.36 -8.17
N GLU A 131 -41.21 17.86 -8.29
CA GLU A 131 -40.96 19.30 -8.46
C GLU A 131 -41.59 19.85 -9.75
N ALA A 132 -41.56 19.10 -10.86
CA ALA A 132 -42.20 19.50 -12.11
C ALA A 132 -43.74 19.53 -11.97
N ALA A 133 -44.34 18.55 -11.28
CA ALA A 133 -45.77 18.55 -11.01
C ALA A 133 -46.19 19.73 -10.12
N ASP A 134 -45.41 20.04 -9.09
CA ASP A 134 -45.63 21.20 -8.23
C ASP A 134 -45.42 22.52 -8.98
N LEU A 135 -44.42 22.60 -9.86
CA LEU A 135 -44.22 23.76 -10.73
C LEU A 135 -45.42 24.00 -11.64
N ILE A 136 -45.95 22.96 -12.30
CA ILE A 136 -47.17 23.04 -13.13
C ILE A 136 -48.36 23.46 -12.28
N ARG A 137 -48.49 22.93 -11.06
CA ARG A 137 -49.56 23.30 -10.12
C ARG A 137 -49.47 24.79 -9.74
N PHE A 138 -48.28 25.30 -9.42
CA PHE A 138 -48.08 26.72 -9.12
C PHE A 138 -48.36 27.62 -10.33
N GLN A 139 -47.96 27.20 -11.53
CA GLN A 139 -48.30 27.92 -12.77
C GLN A 139 -49.81 28.01 -12.97
N LYS A 140 -50.54 26.90 -12.82
CA LYS A 140 -52.02 26.90 -12.93
C LYS A 140 -52.69 27.73 -11.84
N ALA A 141 -52.19 27.67 -10.61
CA ALA A 141 -52.70 28.48 -9.52
C ALA A 141 -52.51 29.99 -9.79
N TYR A 142 -51.35 30.37 -10.32
CA TYR A 142 -51.06 31.75 -10.72
C TYR A 142 -51.98 32.24 -11.84
N GLU A 143 -52.18 31.43 -12.89
CA GLU A 143 -53.13 31.75 -13.96
C GLU A 143 -54.58 31.89 -13.45
N ALA A 144 -54.99 31.03 -12.51
CA ALA A 144 -56.31 31.11 -11.88
C ALA A 144 -56.45 32.39 -11.03
N SER A 145 -55.43 32.74 -10.24
CA SER A 145 -55.40 34.00 -9.48
C SER A 145 -55.45 35.22 -10.39
N ALA A 146 -54.72 35.23 -11.51
CA ALA A 146 -54.76 36.31 -12.49
C ALA A 146 -56.16 36.47 -13.11
N LYS A 147 -56.85 35.35 -13.42
CA LYS A 147 -58.25 35.38 -13.89
C LYS A 147 -59.20 35.91 -12.83
N LEU A 148 -59.04 35.53 -11.56
CA LEU A 148 -59.87 36.05 -10.48
C LEU A 148 -59.69 37.56 -10.28
N ILE A 149 -58.47 38.07 -10.37
CA ILE A 149 -58.20 39.51 -10.33
C ILE A 149 -58.92 40.20 -11.48
N LYS A 150 -58.79 39.67 -12.70
CA LYS A 150 -59.45 40.23 -13.88
C LYS A 150 -60.98 40.26 -13.76
N VAL A 151 -61.58 39.18 -13.26
CA VAL A 151 -63.03 39.15 -12.98
C VAL A 151 -63.40 40.14 -11.89
N GLY A 152 -62.57 40.32 -10.86
CA GLY A 152 -62.76 41.34 -9.84
C GLY A 152 -62.69 42.77 -10.40
N GLU A 153 -61.75 43.05 -11.29
CA GLU A 153 -61.64 44.33 -12.02
C GLU A 153 -62.88 44.57 -12.89
N GLU A 154 -63.32 43.56 -13.65
CA GLU A 154 -64.53 43.63 -14.47
C GLU A 154 -65.79 43.93 -13.62
N LEU A 155 -65.94 43.28 -12.46
CA LEU A 155 -67.02 43.56 -11.52
C LEU A 155 -66.93 44.97 -10.91
N PHE A 156 -65.73 45.45 -10.60
CA PHE A 156 -65.53 46.79 -10.06
C PHE A 156 -65.86 47.87 -11.09
N GLU A 157 -65.44 47.69 -12.35
CA GLU A 157 -65.81 48.60 -13.44
C GLU A 157 -67.32 48.65 -13.68
N GLU A 158 -68.02 47.51 -13.60
CA GLU A 158 -69.47 47.46 -13.78
C GLU A 158 -70.21 48.19 -12.65
N LEU A 159 -69.74 48.06 -11.41
CA LEU A 159 -70.30 48.81 -10.26
C LEU A 159 -70.06 50.33 -10.37
N MET A 160 -68.98 50.78 -11.01
CA MET A 160 -68.73 52.22 -11.22
C MET A 160 -69.52 52.81 -12.41
N LYS A 161 -70.07 51.98 -13.28
CA LYS A 161 -70.91 52.41 -14.43
C LYS A 161 -72.39 52.54 -14.09
N LEU A 162 -72.80 52.09 -12.90
CA LEU A 162 -74.12 52.30 -12.27
C LEU A 162 -74.11 53.56 -11.41
#